data_AF-A0A820CKR6-F1
#
_entry.id   AF-A0A820CKR6-F1
#
_cell.length_a   1.000
_cell.length_b   1.000
_cell.length_c   1.000
_cell.angle_alpha   90.00
_cell.angle_beta   90.00
_cell.angle_gamma   90.00
#
_symmetry.space_group_name_H-M   'P 1'
#
loop_
_entity.id
_entity.type
_entity.pdbx_description
1 polymer ?
#
loop_
_entity_poly.entity_id
_entity_poly.type
_entity_poly.pdbx_seq_one_letter_code
_entity_poly.pdbx_strand_id
1 'polypeptide(L)'
;MLTWKLGPALACGNVIVLKPTEQKPLSALYCAALIKEANFLQGVVNIILGDGPECGYAISVHAHIGKVACTGSVEVGKKIQEAATKSNLKCVTLELGQ
;
A
#
# COMPACT_ATOMS: atom_id res chain seq x y z
N MET A 1 -4.18 11.32 3.80
CA MET A 1 -4.59 10.19 2.93
C MET A 1 -4.14 8.81 3.43
N LEU A 2 -2.95 8.67 4.04
CA LEU A 2 -2.46 7.38 4.61
C LEU A 2 -3.51 6.65 5.47
N THR A 3 -4.15 7.39 6.38
CA THR A 3 -5.14 6.85 7.33
C THR A 3 -6.40 6.28 6.68
N TRP A 4 -6.79 6.74 5.49
CA TRP A 4 -7.98 6.24 4.77
C TRP A 4 -7.82 4.81 4.27
N LYS A 5 -6.59 4.35 4.05
CA LYS A 5 -6.30 2.95 3.69
C LYS A 5 -5.93 2.15 4.93
N LEU A 6 -5.12 2.72 5.82
CA LEU A 6 -4.63 2.02 7.00
C LEU A 6 -5.76 1.71 8.00
N GLY A 7 -6.59 2.68 8.34
CA GLY A 7 -7.66 2.55 9.34
C GLY A 7 -8.64 1.41 9.05
N PRO A 8 -9.36 1.40 7.91
CA PRO A 8 -10.30 0.32 7.61
C PRO A 8 -9.62 -1.04 7.43
N ALA A 9 -8.42 -1.09 6.84
CA ALA A 9 -7.70 -2.35 6.70
C ALA A 9 -7.34 -2.97 8.07
N LEU A 10 -6.85 -2.16 9.01
CA LEU A 10 -6.57 -2.58 10.38
C LEU A 10 -7.84 -2.98 11.14
N ALA A 11 -8.92 -2.21 11.00
CA ALA A 11 -10.20 -2.52 11.65
C ALA A 11 -10.79 -3.86 11.18
N CYS A 12 -10.53 -4.25 9.92
CA CYS A 12 -10.91 -5.54 9.37
C CYS A 12 -9.88 -6.66 9.63
N GLY A 13 -8.84 -6.42 10.45
CA GLY A 13 -7.86 -7.44 10.83
C GLY A 13 -6.81 -7.78 9.77
N ASN A 14 -6.55 -6.88 8.81
CA ASN A 14 -5.52 -7.11 7.79
C ASN A 14 -4.13 -6.73 8.28
N VAL A 15 -3.11 -7.44 7.79
CA VAL A 15 -1.71 -7.01 7.83
C VAL A 15 -1.38 -6.20 6.58
N ILE A 16 -0.56 -5.17 6.72
CA ILE A 16 -0.41 -4.13 5.71
C ILE A 16 1.05 -3.92 5.36
N VAL A 17 1.33 -3.87 4.07
CA VAL A 17 2.56 -3.31 3.50
C VAL A 17 2.18 -1.98 2.85
N LEU A 18 2.69 -0.89 3.40
CA LEU A 18 2.42 0.47 2.94
C LEU A 18 3.67 1.04 2.28
N LYS A 19 3.53 1.47 1.02
CA LYS A 19 4.53 2.27 0.32
C LYS A 19 4.04 3.71 0.17
N PRO A 20 4.63 4.70 0.87
CA PRO A 20 4.31 6.11 0.67
C PRO A 20 4.97 6.64 -0.61
N THR A 21 4.58 7.84 -1.04
CA THR A 21 5.31 8.52 -2.13
C THR A 21 6.75 8.83 -1.72
N GLU A 22 7.68 8.60 -2.64
CA GLU A 22 9.10 8.93 -2.53
C GLU A 22 9.34 10.43 -2.29
N GLN A 23 8.40 11.29 -2.72
CA GLN A 23 8.50 12.74 -2.59
C GLN A 23 8.22 13.22 -1.16
N LYS A 24 7.36 12.51 -0.42
CA LYS A 24 6.85 12.94 0.90
C LYS A 24 6.69 11.76 1.88
N PRO A 25 7.78 11.04 2.24
CA PRO A 25 7.69 9.83 3.07
C PRO A 25 7.63 10.11 4.58
N LEU A 26 8.06 11.30 5.04
CA LEU A 26 8.35 11.55 6.45
C LEU A 26 7.12 11.40 7.37
N SER A 27 5.94 11.80 6.92
CA SER A 27 4.70 11.63 7.70
C SER A 27 4.31 10.16 7.87
N ALA A 28 4.60 9.31 6.88
CA ALA A 28 4.39 7.87 6.99
C ALA A 28 5.37 7.24 7.97
N LEU A 29 6.65 7.65 7.92
CA LEU A 29 7.67 7.18 8.87
C LEU A 29 7.37 7.61 10.31
N TYR A 30 6.90 8.84 10.52
CA TYR A 30 6.44 9.27 11.83
C TYR A 30 5.22 8.48 12.30
N CYS A 31 4.29 8.16 11.39
CA CYS A 31 3.17 7.28 11.71
C CYS A 31 3.63 5.87 12.13
N ALA A 32 4.69 5.32 11.53
CA ALA A 32 5.29 4.06 12.00
C ALA A 32 5.82 4.15 13.45
N ALA A 33 6.41 5.28 13.84
CA ALA A 33 6.82 5.49 15.24
C ALA A 33 5.61 5.47 16.19
N LEU A 34 4.52 6.14 15.82
CA LEU A 34 3.28 6.15 16.59
C LEU A 34 2.61 4.77 16.66
N ILE A 35 2.64 3.98 15.58
CA ILE A 35 2.11 2.60 15.56
C ILE A 35 2.90 1.72 16.54
N LYS A 36 4.22 1.91 16.61
CA LYS A 36 5.07 1.22 17.59
C LYS A 36 4.72 1.64 19.02
N GLU A 37 4.53 2.93 19.26
CA GLU A 37 4.10 3.47 20.57
C GLU A 37 2.71 2.94 20.98
N ALA A 38 1.80 2.78 20.02
CA ALA A 38 0.48 2.20 20.22
C ALA A 38 0.47 0.67 20.43
N ASN A 39 1.64 0.03 20.54
CA ASN A 39 1.80 -1.40 20.84
C ASN A 39 1.12 -2.35 19.84
N PHE A 40 1.11 -1.99 18.55
CA PHE A 40 0.73 -2.94 17.51
C PHE A 40 1.72 -4.11 17.46
N LEU A 41 1.22 -5.33 17.19
CA LEU A 41 2.07 -6.49 17.00
C LEU A 41 3.04 -6.27 15.83
N GLN A 42 4.28 -6.74 15.98
CA GLN A 42 5.30 -6.61 14.95
C GLN A 42 4.81 -7.27 13.65
N GLY A 43 4.99 -6.57 12.52
CA GLY A 43 4.59 -7.07 11.20
C GLY A 43 3.14 -6.78 10.82
N VAL A 44 2.29 -6.24 11.72
CA VAL A 44 0.93 -5.82 11.35
C VAL A 44 0.93 -4.64 10.38
N VAL A 45 1.81 -3.67 10.60
CA VAL A 45 2.06 -2.57 9.65
C VAL A 45 3.53 -2.53 9.30
N ASN A 46 3.82 -2.66 8.02
CA ASN A 46 5.15 -2.57 7.46
C ASN A 46 5.17 -1.37 6.51
N ILE A 47 6.06 -0.40 6.75
CA ILE A 47 6.23 0.75 5.87
C ILE A 47 7.54 0.59 5.13
N ILE A 48 7.47 0.55 3.80
CA ILE A 48 8.64 0.39 2.94
C ILE A 48 8.81 1.63 2.07
N LEU A 49 10.05 2.07 1.90
CA LEU A 49 10.41 3.18 1.01
C LEU A 49 10.99 2.62 -0.28
N GLY A 50 10.70 3.29 -1.38
CA GLY A 50 11.16 2.91 -2.72
C GLY A 50 10.53 3.82 -3.75
N ASP A 51 10.97 3.71 -4.99
CA ASP A 51 10.34 4.37 -6.13
C ASP A 51 8.99 3.70 -6.46
N GLY A 52 8.10 4.44 -7.15
CA GLY A 52 6.83 3.91 -7.62
C GLY A 52 6.96 2.71 -8.58
N PRO A 53 7.77 2.83 -9.65
CA PRO A 53 7.91 1.78 -10.66
C PRO A 53 8.39 0.43 -10.11
N GLU A 54 9.46 0.38 -9.31
CA GLU A 54 9.96 -0.89 -8.79
C GLU A 54 9.07 -1.43 -7.67
N CYS A 55 8.88 -0.63 -6.61
CA CYS A 55 8.21 -1.11 -5.40
C CYS A 55 6.70 -1.32 -5.61
N GLY A 56 6.06 -0.41 -6.36
CA GLY A 56 4.64 -0.54 -6.70
C GLY A 56 4.35 -1.73 -7.61
N TYR A 57 5.24 -2.02 -8.57
CA TYR A 57 5.13 -3.21 -9.41
C TYR A 57 5.32 -4.49 -8.58
N ALA A 58 6.36 -4.55 -7.75
CA ALA A 58 6.62 -5.69 -6.88
C ALA A 58 5.41 -6.02 -5.98
N ILE A 59 4.81 -5.01 -5.33
CA ILE A 59 3.57 -5.16 -4.56
C ILE A 59 2.43 -5.70 -5.44
N SER A 60 2.30 -5.18 -6.66
CA SER A 60 1.19 -5.52 -7.57
C SER A 60 1.27 -6.96 -8.09
N VAL A 61 2.47 -7.55 -8.21
CA VAL A 61 2.66 -8.93 -8.69
C VAL A 61 2.89 -9.96 -7.59
N HIS A 62 3.15 -9.55 -6.35
CA HIS A 62 3.49 -10.46 -5.26
C HIS A 62 2.39 -11.50 -5.00
N ALA A 63 2.75 -12.79 -5.00
CA ALA A 63 1.80 -13.90 -4.90
C ALA A 63 1.05 -13.95 -3.56
N HIS A 64 1.70 -13.52 -2.47
CA HIS A 64 1.13 -13.53 -1.12
C HIS A 64 0.37 -12.24 -0.74
N ILE A 65 0.24 -11.28 -1.65
CA ILE A 65 -0.59 -10.09 -1.42
C ILE A 65 -2.00 -10.38 -1.92
N GLY A 66 -2.98 -10.35 -1.01
CA GLY A 66 -4.39 -10.63 -1.32
C GLY A 66 -5.16 -9.44 -1.89
N LYS A 67 -4.71 -8.20 -1.61
CA LYS A 67 -5.37 -6.96 -2.07
C LYS A 67 -4.36 -5.84 -2.28
N VAL A 68 -4.56 -5.04 -3.33
CA VAL A 68 -3.86 -3.77 -3.56
C VAL A 68 -4.86 -2.62 -3.53
N ALA A 69 -4.52 -1.56 -2.78
CA ALA A 69 -5.28 -0.32 -2.77
C ALA A 69 -4.35 0.84 -3.14
N CYS A 70 -4.62 1.50 -4.27
CA CYS A 70 -3.79 2.59 -4.78
C CYS A 70 -4.56 3.90 -4.85
N THR A 71 -3.85 5.01 -4.69
CA THR A 71 -4.32 6.34 -5.08
C THR A 71 -3.25 7.01 -5.91
N GLY A 72 -3.61 7.52 -7.09
CA GLY A 72 -2.65 8.11 -8.02
C GLY A 72 -3.28 8.46 -9.37
N SER A 73 -2.45 8.54 -10.41
CA SER A 73 -2.91 8.84 -11.77
C SER A 73 -3.59 7.64 -12.42
N VAL A 74 -4.46 7.90 -13.40
CA VAL A 74 -5.09 6.86 -14.22
C VAL A 74 -4.06 5.94 -14.89
N GLU A 75 -2.95 6.51 -15.36
CA GLU A 75 -1.89 5.74 -16.01
C GLU A 75 -1.30 4.66 -15.08
N VAL A 76 -0.95 5.04 -13.84
CA VAL A 76 -0.40 4.11 -12.85
C VAL A 76 -1.47 3.12 -12.40
N GLY A 77 -2.71 3.57 -12.22
CA GLY A 77 -3.84 2.70 -11.86
C GLY A 77 -4.04 1.56 -12.85
N LYS A 78 -3.98 1.86 -14.17
CA LYS A 78 -4.06 0.83 -15.23
C LYS A 78 -2.94 -0.20 -15.11
N LYS A 79 -1.69 0.25 -14.91
CA LYS A 79 -0.52 -0.62 -14.74
C LYS A 79 -0.68 -1.56 -13.54
N ILE A 80 -1.18 -1.04 -12.41
CA ILE A 80 -1.43 -1.83 -11.19
C ILE A 80 -2.52 -2.88 -11.45
N GLN A 81 -3.64 -2.49 -12.07
CA GLN A 81 -4.73 -3.42 -12.38
C GLN A 81 -4.27 -4.54 -13.31
N GLU A 82 -3.50 -4.21 -14.34
CA GLU A 82 -2.95 -5.19 -15.28
C GLU A 82 -2.00 -6.17 -14.58
N ALA A 83 -1.07 -5.67 -13.77
CA ALA A 83 -0.12 -6.49 -13.02
C ALA A 83 -0.81 -7.40 -11.99
N ALA A 84 -1.82 -6.90 -11.29
CA ALA A 84 -2.65 -7.69 -10.38
C ALA A 84 -3.40 -8.81 -11.14
N THR A 85 -3.95 -8.48 -12.32
CA THR A 85 -4.70 -9.43 -13.15
C THR A 85 -3.79 -10.54 -13.69
N LYS A 86 -2.59 -10.19 -14.15
CA LYS A 86 -1.61 -11.14 -14.71
C LYS A 86 -0.92 -12.02 -13.65
N SER A 87 -0.98 -11.65 -12.37
CA SER A 87 -0.31 -12.39 -11.29
C SER A 87 -1.23 -13.42 -10.64
N ASN A 88 -1.98 -13.03 -9.62
CA ASN A 88 -2.82 -13.93 -8.81
C ASN A 88 -4.29 -13.47 -8.74
N LEU A 89 -4.72 -12.58 -9.64
CA LEU A 89 -6.07 -12.00 -9.65
C LEU A 89 -6.46 -11.34 -8.31
N LYS A 90 -5.48 -10.79 -7.58
CA LYS A 90 -5.73 -10.10 -6.30
C LYS A 90 -6.73 -8.96 -6.45
N CYS A 91 -7.51 -8.72 -5.40
CA CYS A 91 -8.49 -7.64 -5.37
C CYS A 91 -7.80 -6.27 -5.49
N VAL A 92 -8.35 -5.39 -6.33
CA VAL A 92 -7.80 -4.04 -6.54
C VAL A 92 -8.84 -2.97 -6.21
N THR A 93 -8.43 -1.90 -5.54
CA THR A 93 -9.23 -0.68 -5.37
C THR A 93 -8.39 0.53 -5.75
N LEU A 94 -8.91 1.35 -6.64
CA LEU A 94 -8.20 2.49 -7.21
C LEU A 94 -8.97 3.77 -6.96
N GLU A 95 -8.32 4.74 -6.33
CA GLU A 95 -8.79 6.13 -6.25
C GLU A 95 -7.96 6.93 -7.26
N LEU A 96 -8.52 7.25 -8.41
CA LEU A 96 -7.76 7.81 -9.53
C LEU A 96 -8.14 9.26 -9.78
N GLY A 97 -7.13 10.09 -10.02
CA GLY A 97 -7.26 11.45 -10.53
C GLY A 97 -6.69 11.59 -11.93
N GLN A 98 -6.82 12.78 -12.50
CA GLN A 98 -6.11 13.16 -13.73
C GLN A 98 -4.59 13.05 -13.55
#